data_AF-A0A1I1MD82-F1
#
_entry.id   AF-A0A1I1MD82-F1
#
_cell.length_a   1.000
_cell.length_b   1.000
_cell.length_c   1.000
_cell.angle_alpha   90.00
_cell.angle_beta   90.00
_cell.angle_gamma   90.00
#
_symmetry.space_group_name_H-M   'P 1'
#
loop_
_entity.id
_entity.type
_entity.pdbx_description
1 polymer ?
#
loop_
_entity_poly.entity_id
_entity_poly.type
_entity_poly.pdbx_seq_one_letter_code
_entity_poly.pdbx_strand_id
1 'polypeptide(L)' 'MAHENQVLQSVNLEGETICVDIFRRPDGSYGFDEFRRDPEDGRGWYSIGYYGDQRYPSEDAARAAARQAVAWFADLTA' A
#
# COMPACT_ATOMS: atom_id res chain seq x y z
N MET A 1 -9.41 6.17 -13.68
CA MET A 1 -8.27 7.00 -14.13
C MET A 1 -7.22 6.94 -13.02
N ALA A 2 -6.00 6.49 -13.30
CA ALA A 2 -4.98 6.21 -12.28
C ALA A 2 -4.35 7.45 -11.61
N HIS A 3 -5.07 8.58 -11.53
CA HIS A 3 -4.56 9.88 -11.07
C HIS A 3 -5.27 10.43 -9.83
N GLU A 4 -6.14 9.65 -9.18
CA GLU A 4 -7.00 10.18 -8.13
C GLU A 4 -6.47 9.96 -6.71
N ASN A 5 -5.73 8.88 -6.48
CA ASN A 5 -5.22 8.58 -5.14
C ASN A 5 -3.86 9.25 -4.93
N GLN A 6 -3.74 10.05 -3.87
CA GLN A 6 -2.48 10.63 -3.43
C GLN A 6 -1.76 9.65 -2.50
N VAL A 7 -0.62 9.12 -2.92
CA VAL A 7 0.23 8.30 -2.04
C VAL A 7 0.81 9.21 -0.94
N LEU A 8 0.55 8.86 0.32
CA LEU A 8 1.02 9.58 1.50
C LEU A 8 2.32 8.98 2.02
N GLN A 9 2.41 7.64 1.99
CA GLN A 9 3.57 6.90 2.43
C GLN A 9 3.72 5.64 1.58
N SER A 10 4.95 5.34 1.15
CA SER A 10 5.31 4.06 0.55
C SER A 10 6.41 3.44 1.40
N VAL A 11 6.24 2.18 1.80
CA VAL A 11 7.19 1.43 2.63
C VAL A 11 7.63 0.20 1.86
N ASN A 12 8.93 0.08 1.59
CA ASN A 12 9.50 -1.03 0.87
C ASN A 12 9.94 -2.14 1.84
N LEU A 13 9.67 -3.38 1.45
CA LEU A 13 10.31 -4.56 2.05
C LEU A 13 11.78 -4.63 1.61
N GLU A 14 12.60 -5.32 2.40
CA GLU A 14 13.98 -5.66 2.04
C GLU A 14 14.05 -6.29 0.64
N GLY A 15 14.99 -5.81 -0.17
CA GLY A 15 15.10 -6.17 -1.59
C GLY A 15 14.34 -5.25 -2.55
N GLU A 16 13.53 -4.31 -2.04
CA GLU A 16 12.86 -3.26 -2.82
C GLU A 16 12.01 -3.78 -3.99
N THR A 17 11.53 -5.02 -3.92
CA THR A 17 10.64 -5.64 -4.92
C THR A 17 9.20 -5.71 -4.46
N ILE A 18 8.94 -5.45 -3.17
CA ILE A 18 7.60 -5.42 -2.57
C ILE A 18 7.46 -4.11 -1.77
N CYS A 19 6.30 -3.48 -1.81
CA CYS A 19 5.98 -2.31 -0.99
C CYS A 19 4.52 -2.28 -0.56
N VAL A 20 4.24 -1.54 0.51
CA VAL A 20 2.89 -1.14 0.90
C VAL A 20 2.78 0.36 0.71
N ASP A 21 1.78 0.79 -0.04
CA ASP A 21 1.45 2.20 -0.22
C ASP A 21 0.22 2.54 0.61
N ILE A 22 0.34 3.53 1.48
CA ILE A 22 -0.78 4.21 2.13
C ILE A 22 -1.14 5.42 1.28
N PHE A 23 -2.40 5.56 0.91
CA PHE A 23 -2.87 6.64 0.04
C PHE A 23 -4.19 7.24 0.49
N ARG A 24 -4.43 8.49 0.09
CA ARG A 24 -5.69 9.20 0.25
C ARG A 24 -6.44 9.23 -1.06
N ARG A 25 -7.74 8.96 -1.02
CA ARG A 25 -8.65 9.03 -2.17
C ARG A 25 -9.28 10.43 -2.32
N PRO A 26 -9.83 10.78 -3.49
CA PRO A 26 -10.49 12.06 -3.72
C PRO A 26 -11.69 12.30 -2.80
N ASP A 27 -12.39 11.23 -2.38
CA ASP A 27 -13.50 11.32 -1.43
C ASP A 27 -13.05 11.63 0.01
N GLY A 28 -11.74 11.73 0.24
CA GLY A 28 -11.15 12.03 1.54
C GLY A 28 -10.90 10.80 2.42
N SER A 29 -11.36 9.62 2.00
CA SER A 29 -11.01 8.36 2.67
C SER A 29 -9.57 7.95 2.42
N TYR A 30 -9.06 7.10 3.30
CA TYR A 30 -7.70 6.55 3.24
C TYR A 30 -7.77 5.08 2.84
N GLY A 31 -6.70 4.60 2.21
CA GLY A 31 -6.57 3.23 1.74
C GLY A 31 -5.13 2.78 1.80
N PHE A 32 -4.94 1.48 1.64
CA PHE A 32 -3.62 0.92 1.42
C PHE A 32 -3.70 -0.20 0.39
N ASP A 33 -2.57 -0.51 -0.24
CA ASP A 33 -2.44 -1.73 -1.01
C ASP A 33 -0.99 -2.22 -1.00
N GLU A 34 -0.83 -3.52 -1.25
CA GLU A 34 0.48 -4.16 -1.35
C GLU A 34 0.82 -4.35 -2.82
N PHE A 35 2.01 -3.90 -3.22
CA PHE A 35 2.50 -3.99 -4.58
C PHE A 35 3.76 -4.83 -4.66
N ARG A 36 3.93 -5.51 -5.79
CA ARG A 36 5.16 -6.19 -6.18
C ARG A 36 5.62 -5.65 -7.53
N ARG A 37 6.94 -5.56 -7.71
CA ARG A 37 7.58 -5.41 -9.01
C ARG A 37 8.55 -6.56 -9.22
N ASP A 38 8.62 -7.04 -10.44
CA ASP A 38 9.68 -7.96 -10.88
C ASP A 38 10.67 -7.17 -11.74
N PRO A 39 11.90 -6.93 -11.26
CA PRO A 39 12.90 -6.15 -12.01
C PRO A 39 13.28 -6.80 -13.35
N GLU A 40 13.09 -8.11 -13.49
CA GLU A 40 13.42 -8.87 -14.70
C GLU A 40 12.31 -8.81 -15.78
N ASP A 41 11.04 -8.60 -15.40
CA ASP A 41 9.89 -8.61 -16.34
C ASP A 41 9.58 -7.20 -16.87
N GLY A 42 10.12 -6.15 -16.26
CA GLY A 42 9.96 -4.76 -16.71
C GLY A 42 8.52 -4.21 -16.66
N ARG A 43 7.56 -4.97 -16.13
CA ARG A 43 6.13 -4.61 -16.05
C ARG A 43 5.82 -3.49 -15.06
N GLY A 44 6.78 -3.15 -14.19
CA GLY A 44 6.58 -2.19 -13.11
C GLY A 44 5.85 -2.81 -11.91
N TRP A 45 5.20 -1.95 -11.13
CA TRP A 45 4.47 -2.35 -9.92
C TRP A 45 3.06 -2.84 -10.24
N TYR A 46 2.64 -3.92 -9.60
CA TYR A 46 1.29 -4.45 -9.67
C TYR A 46 0.77 -4.82 -8.28
N SER A 47 -0.53 -4.62 -8.05
CA SER A 47 -1.17 -4.93 -6.78
C SER A 47 -1.22 -6.45 -6.57
N ILE A 48 -0.80 -6.89 -5.40
CA ILE A 48 -0.84 -8.29 -4.93
C ILE A 48 -1.73 -8.47 -3.70
N GLY A 49 -1.97 -7.39 -2.94
CA GLY A 49 -2.81 -7.42 -1.74
C GLY A 49 -4.31 -7.28 -2.04
N TYR A 50 -4.66 -6.62 -3.14
CA TYR A 50 -6.04 -6.30 -3.51
C TYR A 50 -6.83 -5.57 -2.39
N TYR A 51 -6.12 -4.86 -1.51
CA TYR A 51 -6.72 -4.09 -0.41
C TYR A 51 -7.15 -2.70 -0.86
N GLY A 52 -6.82 -2.31 -2.09
CA GLY A 52 -7.03 -0.97 -2.64
C GLY A 52 -8.49 -0.49 -2.71
N ASP A 53 -9.49 -1.35 -2.54
CA ASP A 53 -10.91 -0.96 -2.46
C ASP A 53 -11.35 -0.56 -1.03
N GLN A 54 -10.60 -0.98 0.01
CA GLN A 54 -10.97 -0.75 1.40
C GLN A 54 -10.81 0.71 1.81
N ARG A 55 -11.86 1.29 2.40
CA ARG A 55 -11.92 2.71 2.80
C ARG A 55 -11.84 2.87 4.31
N TYR A 56 -10.91 3.73 4.73
CA TYR A 56 -10.65 4.04 6.14
C TYR A 56 -10.88 5.53 6.42
N PRO A 57 -11.33 5.89 7.64
CA PRO A 57 -11.61 7.27 8.01
C PRO A 57 -10.36 8.12 8.29
N SER A 58 -9.20 7.48 8.51
CA SER A 58 -7.93 8.15 8.80
C SER A 58 -6.74 7.36 8.29
N GLU A 59 -5.60 8.05 8.14
CA GLU A 59 -4.31 7.43 7.78
C GLU A 59 -3.89 6.37 8.81
N ASP A 60 -4.06 6.65 10.11
CA ASP A 60 -3.74 5.72 11.19
C ASP A 60 -4.59 4.44 11.11
N ALA A 61 -5.89 4.57 10.81
CA ALA A 61 -6.77 3.41 10.61
C ALA A 61 -6.35 2.57 9.40
N ALA A 62 -5.99 3.21 8.28
CA ALA A 62 -5.47 2.51 7.11
C ALA A 62 -4.14 1.80 7.42
N ARG A 63 -3.25 2.44 8.17
CA ARG A 63 -1.96 1.86 8.59
C ARG A 63 -2.13 0.71 9.57
N ALA A 64 -3.03 0.82 10.53
CA ALA A 64 -3.36 -0.25 11.48
C ALA A 64 -3.96 -1.47 10.76
N ALA A 65 -4.79 -1.24 9.74
CA ALA A 65 -5.30 -2.32 8.90
C ALA A 65 -4.20 -2.95 8.03
N ALA A 66 -3.31 -2.14 7.45
CA ALA A 66 -2.15 -2.63 6.70
C ALA A 66 -1.25 -3.53 7.55
N ARG A 67 -0.99 -3.15 8.82
CA ARG A 67 -0.24 -3.98 9.79
C ARG A 67 -0.91 -5.31 10.10
N GLN A 68 -2.25 -5.36 10.09
CA GLN A 68 -2.99 -6.60 10.34
C GLN A 68 -3.07 -7.49 9.10
N ALA A 69 -3.11 -6.88 7.91
CA ALA A 69 -3.28 -7.59 6.64
C ALA A 69 -1.95 -8.06 6.03
N VAL A 70 -0.86 -7.31 6.22
CA VAL A 70 0.45 -7.55 5.61
C VAL A 70 1.47 -7.88 6.70
N ALA A 71 1.81 -9.16 6.83
CA ALA A 71 2.61 -9.67 7.95
C ALA A 71 4.01 -9.02 8.06
N TRP A 72 4.71 -8.80 6.95
CA TRP A 72 6.04 -8.17 6.96
C TRP A 72 5.97 -6.67 7.30
N PHE A 73 4.86 -6.01 6.99
CA PHE A 73 4.66 -4.60 7.31
C PHE A 73 4.43 -4.38 8.81
N ALA A 74 3.85 -5.37 9.49
CA ALA A 74 3.74 -5.38 10.94
C ALA A 74 5.11 -5.34 11.63
N ASP A 75 6.06 -6.12 11.11
CA ASP A 75 7.41 -6.27 11.68
C ASP A 75 8.26 -5.00 11.53
N LEU A 76 8.19 -4.32 10.37
CA LEU A 76 8.95 -3.09 10.10
C LEU A 76 8.47 -1.87 10.89
N THR A 77 7.31 -1.95 11.53
CA THR A 77 6.69 -0.80 12.18
C THR A 77 6.39 -1.02 13.66
N ALA A 78 6.97 -2.08 14.24
CA ALA A 78 6.93 -2.41 15.66
C ALA A 78 7.92 -1.60 16.49
#